data_AF-A0A436DB73-F1
#
_entry.id   AF-A0A436DB73-F1
#
_cell.length_a   1.000
_cell.length_b   1.000
_cell.length_c   1.000
_cell.angle_alpha   90.00
_cell.angle_beta   90.00
_cell.angle_gamma   90.00
#
_symmetry.space_group_name_H-M   'P 1'
#
loop_
_entity.id
_entity.type
_entity.pdbx_description
1 polymer ?
#
loop_
_entity_poly.entity_id
_entity_poly.type
_entity_poly.pdbx_seq_one_letter_code
_entity_poly.pdbx_strand_id
1 'polypeptide(L)'
;LEAAGWKGRERTAMAIDRFRAAFAREAVHRLAEQDMCRIHSLTLDGRTIACLIVFVEAGIAYTWKTAYDETLASYSPGTLLMIEVTRQHLDDPNIMMTDSCAVPDHPVMSRLWAERKPMGTLVIGLTPDADRLTRQAASQLHLYRETRNMARLLRNRMKSLLGRR
;
A
#
# COMPACT_ATOMS: atom_id res chain seq x y z
N LEU A 1 -5.14 16.86 2.06
CA LEU A 1 -3.88 16.12 2.26
C LEU A 1 -3.45 15.38 0.99
N GLU A 2 -4.13 14.31 0.57
CA GLU A 2 -3.68 13.46 -0.57
C GLU A 2 -3.44 14.24 -1.88
N ALA A 3 -4.40 15.07 -2.30
CA ALA A 3 -4.31 15.84 -3.53
C ALA A 3 -3.32 17.03 -3.48
N ALA A 4 -2.92 17.46 -2.28
CA ALA A 4 -1.99 18.57 -2.10
C ALA A 4 -0.51 18.12 -2.14
N GLY A 5 -0.24 16.83 -1.92
CA GLY A 5 1.11 16.27 -1.90
C GLY A 5 1.55 15.62 -3.22
N TRP A 6 2.50 14.68 -3.15
CA TRP A 6 3.09 13.98 -4.28
C TRP A 6 2.06 13.27 -5.15
N LYS A 7 1.04 12.67 -4.54
CA LYS A 7 -0.04 12.00 -5.28
C LYS A 7 -0.89 13.00 -6.08
N GLY A 8 -0.99 14.23 -5.57
CA GLY A 8 -1.48 15.40 -6.28
C GLY A 8 -0.74 15.61 -7.60
N ARG A 9 0.56 15.82 -7.48
CA ARG A 9 1.48 16.10 -8.60
C ARG A 9 1.56 14.95 -9.61
N GLU A 10 1.53 13.70 -9.13
CA GLU A 10 1.56 12.50 -9.97
C GLU A 10 0.19 12.12 -10.56
N ARG A 11 -0.88 12.85 -10.22
CA ARG A 11 -2.26 12.54 -10.64
C ARG A 11 -2.76 11.16 -10.20
N THR A 12 -2.26 10.69 -9.06
CA THR A 12 -2.62 9.40 -8.44
C THR A 12 -3.50 9.56 -7.20
N ALA A 13 -3.73 10.81 -6.73
CA ALA A 13 -4.68 11.07 -5.67
C ALA A 13 -6.10 10.74 -6.12
N MET A 14 -6.88 10.10 -5.24
CA MET A 14 -8.23 9.65 -5.57
C MET A 14 -9.16 10.82 -5.91
N ALA A 15 -8.94 11.98 -5.29
CA ALA A 15 -9.75 13.17 -5.49
C ALA A 15 -9.58 13.87 -6.86
N ILE A 16 -8.59 13.49 -7.66
CA ILE A 16 -8.30 14.17 -8.95
C ILE A 16 -9.24 13.73 -10.06
N ASP A 17 -9.69 12.48 -10.03
CA ASP A 17 -10.65 11.95 -10.99
C ASP A 17 -11.99 11.72 -10.29
N ARG A 18 -13.07 12.23 -10.88
CA ARG A 18 -14.40 12.18 -10.27
C ARG A 18 -14.89 10.74 -10.03
N PHE A 19 -14.53 9.80 -10.90
CA PHE A 19 -14.96 8.41 -10.78
C PHE A 19 -14.18 7.69 -9.70
N ARG A 20 -12.87 7.91 -9.60
CA ARG A 20 -12.03 7.42 -8.50
C ARG A 20 -12.44 7.99 -7.15
N ALA A 21 -12.78 9.29 -7.11
CA ALA A 21 -13.25 9.95 -5.90
C ALA A 21 -14.57 9.36 -5.42
N ALA A 22 -15.53 9.18 -6.34
CA ALA A 22 -16.82 8.56 -6.03
C ALA A 22 -16.64 7.12 -5.54
N PHE A 23 -15.85 6.31 -6.25
CA PHE A 23 -15.51 4.95 -5.83
C PHE A 23 -14.89 4.91 -4.43
N ALA A 24 -13.91 5.78 -4.15
CA ALA A 24 -13.24 5.79 -2.86
C ALA A 24 -14.19 6.17 -1.71
N ARG A 25 -15.08 7.16 -1.93
CA ARG A 25 -16.09 7.54 -0.93
C ARG A 25 -17.07 6.41 -0.68
N GLU A 26 -17.59 5.79 -1.73
CA GLU A 26 -18.56 4.71 -1.61
C GLU A 26 -17.95 3.47 -0.93
N ALA A 27 -16.75 3.06 -1.33
CA ALA A 27 -16.05 1.94 -0.74
C ALA A 27 -15.77 2.17 0.75
N VAL A 28 -15.20 3.33 1.11
CA VAL A 28 -14.92 3.67 2.51
C VAL A 28 -16.20 3.73 3.33
N HIS A 29 -17.26 4.34 2.80
CA HIS A 29 -18.54 4.46 3.50
C HIS A 29 -19.14 3.08 3.79
N ARG A 30 -19.32 2.23 2.77
CA ARG A 30 -19.92 0.90 2.93
C ARG A 30 -19.10 -0.03 3.83
N LEU A 31 -17.77 0.02 3.73
CA LEU A 31 -16.91 -0.78 4.60
C LEU A 31 -16.96 -0.27 6.04
N ALA A 32 -17.04 1.04 6.27
CA ALA A 32 -17.21 1.60 7.60
C ALA A 32 -18.55 1.21 8.26
N GLU A 33 -19.64 1.14 7.49
CA GLU A 33 -20.94 0.65 7.98
C GLU A 33 -20.90 -0.80 8.48
N GLN A 34 -19.94 -1.58 7.99
CA GLN A 34 -19.73 -2.98 8.36
C GLN A 34 -18.61 -3.18 9.39
N ASP A 35 -18.08 -2.09 9.96
CA ASP A 35 -16.92 -2.10 10.87
C ASP A 35 -15.60 -2.60 10.22
N MET A 36 -15.54 -2.60 8.89
CA MET A 36 -14.41 -3.09 8.08
C MET A 36 -13.47 -1.97 7.61
N CYS A 37 -13.59 -0.77 8.17
CA CYS A 37 -12.74 0.37 7.82
C CYS A 37 -12.28 1.11 9.07
N ARG A 38 -10.98 1.45 9.12
CA ARG A 38 -10.37 2.33 10.11
C ARG A 38 -9.71 3.50 9.39
N ILE A 39 -9.88 4.70 9.93
CA ILE A 39 -9.21 5.91 9.45
C ILE A 39 -8.37 6.45 10.60
N HIS A 40 -7.05 6.33 10.47
CA HIS A 40 -6.11 6.87 11.43
C HIS A 40 -5.67 8.25 10.98
N SER A 41 -5.57 9.18 11.93
CA SER A 41 -5.13 10.54 11.70
C SER A 41 -4.10 10.95 12.74
N LEU A 42 -2.98 11.53 12.29
CA LEU A 42 -2.03 12.23 13.14
C LEU A 42 -2.30 13.73 13.04
N THR A 43 -2.49 14.38 14.18
CA THR A 43 -2.79 15.81 14.27
C THR A 43 -1.69 16.59 14.97
N LEU A 44 -1.43 17.81 14.51
CA LEU A 44 -0.60 18.80 15.17
C LEU A 44 -1.44 20.06 15.33
N ASP A 45 -1.62 20.54 16.56
CA ASP A 45 -2.43 21.72 16.90
C ASP A 45 -3.84 21.69 16.26
N GLY A 46 -4.50 20.53 16.33
CA GLY A 46 -5.84 20.30 15.77
C GLY A 46 -5.89 20.13 14.24
N ARG A 47 -4.77 20.29 13.53
CA ARG A 47 -4.69 20.09 12.08
C ARG A 47 -4.20 18.68 11.76
N THR A 48 -4.90 17.95 10.89
CA THR A 48 -4.41 16.65 10.38
C THR A 48 -3.18 16.85 9.51
N ILE A 49 -2.06 16.23 9.91
CA ILE A 49 -0.78 16.26 9.20
C ILE A 49 -0.41 14.93 8.56
N ALA A 50 -1.04 13.82 8.97
CA ALA A 50 -0.98 12.55 8.26
C ALA A 50 -2.28 11.78 8.43
N CYS A 51 -2.63 10.96 7.44
CA CYS A 51 -3.75 10.04 7.51
C CYS A 51 -3.44 8.69 6.85
N LEU A 52 -4.13 7.66 7.32
CA LEU A 52 -4.08 6.31 6.77
C LEU A 52 -5.48 5.69 6.82
N ILE A 53 -5.92 5.16 5.68
CA ILE A 53 -7.13 4.34 5.57
C ILE A 53 -6.70 2.87 5.58
N VAL A 54 -7.31 2.10 6.47
CA VAL A 54 -7.09 0.67 6.65
C VAL A 54 -8.41 -0.05 6.45
N PHE A 55 -8.41 -1.12 5.66
CA PHE A 55 -9.55 -2.04 5.57
C PHE A 55 -9.29 -3.26 6.43
N VAL A 56 -10.32 -3.78 7.11
CA VAL A 56 -10.21 -4.93 7.99
C VAL A 56 -11.16 -6.00 7.48
N GLU A 57 -10.64 -7.19 7.21
CA GLU A 57 -11.43 -8.34 6.77
C GLU A 57 -10.88 -9.60 7.41
N ALA A 58 -11.75 -10.42 8.01
CA ALA A 58 -11.39 -11.69 8.64
C ALA A 58 -10.16 -11.61 9.58
N GLY A 59 -10.07 -10.54 10.36
CA GLY A 59 -8.97 -10.28 11.30
C GLY A 59 -7.67 -9.79 10.66
N ILE A 60 -7.68 -9.44 9.37
CA ILE A 60 -6.51 -8.91 8.66
C ILE A 60 -6.73 -7.44 8.31
N ALA A 61 -5.83 -6.58 8.76
CA ALA A 61 -5.80 -5.16 8.46
C ALA A 61 -4.92 -4.86 7.23
N TYR A 62 -5.47 -4.20 6.22
CA TYR A 62 -4.80 -3.86 4.97
C TYR A 62 -4.63 -2.35 4.84
N THR A 63 -3.39 -1.85 4.84
CA THR A 63 -3.16 -0.41 4.71
C THR A 63 -3.36 0.06 3.27
N TRP A 64 -4.50 0.67 2.98
CA TRP A 64 -4.92 0.96 1.60
C TRP A 64 -4.37 2.28 1.06
N LYS A 65 -4.54 3.37 1.82
CA LYS A 65 -4.18 4.71 1.35
C LYS A 65 -3.62 5.54 2.49
N THR A 66 -2.44 6.12 2.26
CA THR A 66 -1.81 7.07 3.17
C THR A 66 -1.57 8.43 2.50
N ALA A 67 -1.61 9.50 3.28
CA ALA A 67 -1.13 10.81 2.86
C ALA A 67 -0.54 11.54 4.07
N TYR A 68 0.37 12.48 3.82
CA TYR A 68 0.87 13.38 4.85
C TYR A 68 1.10 14.78 4.27
N ASP A 69 1.21 15.77 5.16
CA ASP A 69 1.57 17.14 4.83
C ASP A 69 3.08 17.21 4.54
N GLU A 70 3.42 17.43 3.28
CA GLU A 70 4.81 17.47 2.82
C GLU A 70 5.60 18.66 3.34
N THR A 71 4.93 19.73 3.81
CA THR A 71 5.62 20.85 4.47
C THR A 71 6.32 20.41 5.76
N LEU A 72 5.90 19.28 6.33
CA LEU A 72 6.46 18.68 7.53
C LEU A 72 7.26 17.40 7.22
N ALA A 73 7.66 17.17 5.97
CA ALA A 73 8.33 15.94 5.55
C ALA A 73 9.61 15.63 6.36
N SER A 74 10.34 16.65 6.82
CA SER A 74 11.53 16.51 7.67
C SER A 74 11.25 15.78 8.99
N TYR A 75 10.01 15.83 9.48
CA TYR A 75 9.58 15.17 10.72
C TYR A 75 9.01 13.76 10.49
N SER A 76 9.02 13.26 9.24
CA SER A 76 8.49 11.95 8.85
C SER A 76 7.06 11.63 9.38
N PRO A 77 6.04 12.49 9.15
CA PRO A 77 4.71 12.30 9.75
C PRO A 77 4.05 10.96 9.38
N GLY A 78 4.27 10.47 8.14
CA GLY A 78 3.77 9.16 7.72
C GLY A 78 4.39 7.98 8.48
N THR A 79 5.67 8.08 8.84
CA THR A 79 6.34 7.05 9.66
C THR A 79 5.83 7.09 11.10
N LEU A 80 5.69 8.29 11.69
CA LEU A 80 5.14 8.47 13.03
C LEU A 80 3.72 7.90 13.14
N LEU A 81 2.86 8.21 12.15
CA LEU A 81 1.54 7.63 12.07
C LEU A 81 1.59 6.10 12.01
N MET A 82 2.49 5.52 11.20
CA MET A 82 2.55 4.06 11.06
C MET A 82 3.05 3.35 12.34
N ILE A 83 3.93 3.97 13.11
CA ILE A 83 4.36 3.44 14.42
C ILE A 83 3.15 3.36 15.35
N GLU A 84 2.37 4.43 15.42
CA GLU A 84 1.19 4.48 16.29
C GLU A 84 0.08 3.51 15.80
N VAL A 85 -0.14 3.41 14.50
CA VAL A 85 -1.05 2.40 13.90
C VAL A 85 -0.60 0.98 14.25
N THR A 86 0.70 0.71 14.18
CA THR A 86 1.25 -0.61 14.55
C THR A 86 0.94 -0.93 16.00
N ARG A 87 1.15 0.04 16.91
CA ARG A 87 0.81 -0.12 18.33
C ARG A 87 -0.69 -0.40 18.53
N GLN A 88 -1.55 0.39 17.89
CA GLN A 88 -3.00 0.23 17.97
C GLN A 88 -3.47 -1.13 17.45
N HIS A 89 -2.90 -1.61 16.34
CA HIS A 89 -3.25 -2.92 15.77
C HIS A 89 -2.76 -4.08 16.63
N LEU A 90 -1.64 -3.93 17.35
CA LEU A 90 -1.16 -4.94 18.30
C LEU A 90 -2.05 -5.02 19.55
N ASP A 91 -2.65 -3.89 19.95
CA ASP A 91 -3.55 -3.80 21.10
C ASP A 91 -5.01 -4.18 20.75
N ASP A 92 -5.37 -4.29 19.46
CA ASP A 92 -6.73 -4.62 19.00
C ASP A 92 -6.92 -6.14 18.87
N PRO A 93 -7.74 -6.79 19.72
CA PRO A 93 -7.96 -8.23 19.67
C PRO A 93 -8.68 -8.70 18.39
N ASN A 94 -9.27 -7.78 17.62
CA ASN A 94 -9.90 -8.11 16.33
C ASN A 94 -8.90 -8.12 15.17
N ILE A 95 -7.65 -7.70 15.39
CA ILE A 95 -6.60 -7.68 14.37
C ILE A 95 -5.57 -8.76 14.69
N MET A 96 -5.57 -9.82 13.89
CA MET A 96 -4.60 -10.91 13.97
C MET A 96 -3.31 -10.62 13.17
N MET A 97 -3.44 -9.83 12.10
CA MET A 97 -2.33 -9.52 11.20
C MET A 97 -2.55 -8.16 10.54
N THR A 98 -1.48 -7.42 10.27
CA THR A 98 -1.52 -6.26 9.37
C THR A 98 -0.64 -6.49 8.13
N ASP A 99 -1.19 -6.24 6.95
CA ASP A 99 -0.45 -6.15 5.69
C ASP A 99 -0.30 -4.67 5.29
N SER A 100 0.94 -4.27 4.99
CA SER A 100 1.27 -2.92 4.55
C SER A 100 0.87 -2.68 3.09
N CYS A 101 0.59 -3.76 2.35
CA CYS A 101 0.38 -3.76 0.90
C CYS A 101 1.51 -3.05 0.13
N ALA A 102 2.66 -2.86 0.78
CA ALA A 102 3.78 -2.13 0.24
C ALA A 102 4.58 -3.02 -0.71
N VAL A 103 5.24 -2.40 -1.67
CA VAL A 103 6.17 -3.12 -2.55
C VAL A 103 7.29 -3.77 -1.73
N PRO A 104 7.89 -4.88 -2.23
CA PRO A 104 9.06 -5.46 -1.58
C PRO A 104 10.18 -4.43 -1.38
N ASP A 105 10.85 -4.53 -0.24
CA ASP A 105 11.94 -3.64 0.21
C ASP A 105 11.53 -2.16 0.37
N HIS A 106 10.26 -1.91 0.70
CA HIS A 106 9.78 -0.55 0.96
C HIS A 106 10.60 0.09 2.10
N PRO A 107 11.15 1.31 1.91
CA PRO A 107 12.19 1.88 2.78
C PRO A 107 11.75 2.12 4.22
N VAL A 108 10.45 2.36 4.45
CA VAL A 108 9.87 2.55 5.78
C VAL A 108 9.40 1.22 6.37
N MET A 109 8.44 0.55 5.73
CA MET A 109 7.86 -0.72 6.21
C MET A 109 8.89 -1.80 6.49
N SER A 110 9.95 -1.92 5.66
CA SER A 110 10.96 -2.96 5.87
C SER A 110 11.80 -2.77 7.12
N ARG A 111 11.83 -1.54 7.67
CA ARG A 111 12.50 -1.19 8.93
C ARG A 111 11.56 -1.30 10.13
N LEU A 112 10.28 -0.97 9.94
CA LEU A 112 9.27 -1.05 11.00
C LEU A 112 8.89 -2.50 11.31
N TRP A 113 8.70 -3.32 10.28
CA TRP A 113 8.24 -4.69 10.44
C TRP A 113 9.31 -5.66 9.96
N ALA A 114 9.65 -6.66 10.77
CA ALA A 114 10.65 -7.67 10.46
C ALA A 114 10.04 -8.86 9.69
N GLU A 115 8.80 -9.23 10.01
CA GLU A 115 8.12 -10.37 9.42
C GLU A 115 7.78 -10.15 7.93
N ARG A 116 7.80 -11.23 7.15
CA ARG A 116 7.48 -11.23 5.73
C ARG A 116 6.52 -12.37 5.44
N LYS A 117 5.47 -12.07 4.68
CA LYS A 117 4.52 -13.07 4.19
C LYS A 117 4.83 -13.37 2.72
N PRO A 118 5.10 -14.63 2.35
CA PRO A 118 5.19 -15.02 0.95
C PRO A 118 3.89 -14.72 0.22
N MET A 119 3.95 -13.99 -0.89
CA MET A 119 2.81 -13.69 -1.74
C MET A 119 3.00 -14.35 -3.10
N GLY A 120 1.97 -15.03 -3.57
CA GLY A 120 1.97 -15.77 -4.84
C GLY A 120 0.98 -15.19 -5.84
N THR A 121 0.92 -15.80 -7.03
CA THR A 121 -0.16 -15.54 -7.99
C THR A 121 -0.67 -16.85 -8.52
N LEU A 122 -1.99 -17.00 -8.39
CA LEU A 122 -2.73 -18.12 -8.92
C LEU A 122 -3.34 -17.71 -10.26
N VAL A 123 -3.17 -18.55 -11.29
CA VAL A 123 -3.79 -18.36 -12.60
C VAL A 123 -4.81 -19.47 -12.77
N ILE A 124 -6.07 -19.10 -12.98
CA ILE A 124 -7.21 -20.03 -13.05
C ILE A 124 -7.83 -19.95 -14.45
N GLY A 125 -7.90 -21.08 -15.14
CA GLY A 125 -8.66 -21.20 -16.39
C GLY A 125 -10.16 -21.28 -16.10
N LEU A 126 -10.94 -20.39 -16.73
CA LEU A 126 -12.38 -20.27 -16.46
C LEU A 126 -13.26 -21.14 -17.36
N THR A 127 -12.67 -21.89 -18.30
CA THR A 127 -13.39 -22.79 -19.21
C THR A 127 -12.79 -24.18 -19.19
N PRO A 128 -13.59 -25.21 -19.52
CA PRO A 128 -13.06 -26.51 -19.94
C PRO A 128 -12.00 -26.31 -21.04
N ASP A 129 -10.97 -27.15 -21.05
CA ASP A 129 -9.85 -27.15 -22.01
C ASP A 129 -8.88 -25.95 -21.98
N ALA A 130 -9.00 -25.05 -20.99
CA ALA A 130 -8.08 -23.91 -20.85
C ALA A 130 -6.70 -24.26 -20.25
N ASP A 131 -6.39 -25.53 -19.96
CA ASP A 131 -5.17 -25.91 -19.21
C ASP A 131 -3.88 -25.39 -19.88
N ARG A 132 -3.72 -25.61 -21.19
CA ARG A 132 -2.52 -25.16 -21.93
C ARG A 132 -2.37 -23.64 -21.89
N LEU A 133 -3.45 -22.90 -22.15
CA LEU A 133 -3.44 -21.44 -22.13
C LEU A 133 -3.17 -20.88 -20.74
N THR A 134 -3.76 -21.50 -19.71
CA THR A 134 -3.58 -21.14 -18.30
C THR A 134 -2.12 -21.33 -17.88
N ARG A 135 -1.52 -22.47 -18.22
CA ARG A 135 -0.09 -22.74 -17.96
C ARG A 135 0.81 -21.75 -18.70
N GLN A 136 0.53 -21.49 -19.97
CA GLN A 136 1.30 -20.53 -20.77
C GLN A 136 1.23 -19.13 -20.16
N ALA A 137 0.04 -18.67 -19.77
CA ALA A 137 -0.14 -17.38 -19.11
C ALA A 137 0.61 -17.33 -17.77
N ALA A 138 0.56 -18.40 -16.96
CA ALA A 138 1.29 -18.49 -15.71
C ALA A 138 2.82 -18.40 -15.92
N SER A 139 3.36 -19.14 -16.89
CA SER A 139 4.78 -19.09 -17.24
C SER A 139 5.21 -17.70 -17.73
N GLN A 140 4.41 -17.07 -18.60
CA GLN A 140 4.68 -15.73 -19.10
C GLN A 140 4.65 -14.68 -17.98
N LEU A 141 3.68 -14.75 -17.07
CA LEU A 141 3.60 -13.86 -15.91
C LEU A 141 4.80 -14.03 -14.98
N HIS A 142 5.24 -15.27 -14.75
CA HIS A 142 6.42 -15.55 -13.95
C HIS A 142 7.68 -14.95 -14.57
N LEU A 143 7.95 -15.24 -15.85
CA LEU A 143 9.09 -14.69 -16.59
C LEU A 143 9.09 -13.16 -16.63
N TYR A 144 7.93 -12.54 -16.88
CA TYR A 144 7.81 -11.09 -16.92
C TYR A 144 8.15 -10.45 -15.57
N ARG A 145 7.69 -11.05 -14.47
CA ARG A 145 7.98 -10.56 -13.11
C ARG A 145 9.45 -10.70 -12.75
N GLU A 146 10.06 -11.84 -13.01
CA GLU A 146 11.50 -12.06 -12.79
C GLU A 146 12.33 -11.05 -13.59
N THR A 147 12.01 -10.88 -14.87
CA THR A 147 12.70 -9.91 -15.75
C THR A 147 12.54 -8.48 -15.23
N ARG A 148 11.33 -8.09 -14.80
CA ARG A 148 11.07 -6.76 -14.23
C ARG A 148 11.81 -6.55 -12.91
N ASN A 149 11.87 -7.58 -12.06
CA ASN A 149 12.61 -7.53 -10.80
C ASN A 149 14.12 -7.36 -11.05
N MET A 150 14.68 -8.13 -11.97
CA MET A 150 16.08 -7.99 -12.40
C MET A 150 16.37 -6.59 -12.95
N ALA A 151 15.51 -6.08 -13.83
CA ALA A 151 15.64 -4.72 -14.36
C ALA A 151 15.58 -3.66 -13.26
N ARG A 152 14.69 -3.82 -12.27
CA ARG A 152 14.60 -2.93 -11.09
C ARG A 152 15.88 -2.94 -10.27
N LEU A 153 16.45 -4.12 -10.01
CA LEU A 153 17.70 -4.28 -9.25
C LEU A 153 18.88 -3.64 -10.00
N LEU A 154 19.02 -3.89 -11.30
CA LEU A 154 20.05 -3.28 -12.14
C LEU A 154 19.94 -1.75 -12.15
N ARG A 155 18.73 -1.21 -12.34
CA ARG A 155 18.47 0.24 -12.30
C ARG A 155 18.88 0.85 -10.97
N ASN A 156 18.52 0.21 -9.85
CA ASN A 156 18.85 0.71 -8.52
C ASN A 156 20.38 0.68 -8.28
N ARG A 157 21.07 -0.38 -8.75
CA ARG A 157 22.53 -0.49 -8.68
C ARG A 157 23.22 0.61 -9.50
N MET A 158 22.78 0.84 -10.74
CA MET A 158 23.29 1.94 -11.58
C MET A 158 23.08 3.31 -10.93
N LYS A 159 21.90 3.57 -10.38
CA LYS A 159 21.63 4.82 -9.64
C LYS A 159 22.55 5.01 -8.45
N SER A 160 22.85 3.94 -7.70
CA SER A 160 23.76 4.02 -6.55
C SER A 160 25.21 4.32 -6.94
N LEU A 161 25.64 3.87 -8.13
CA LEU A 161 26.97 4.17 -8.67
C LEU A 161 27.07 5.60 -9.21
N LEU A 162 26.02 6.10 -9.84
CA LEU A 162 25.97 7.45 -10.42
C LEU A 162 25.69 8.55 -9.39
N GLY A 163 24.96 8.25 -8.31
CA GLY A 163 24.63 9.19 -7.23
C GLY A 163 25.71 9.33 -6.15
N ARG A 164 26.93 8.81 -6.40
CA ARG A 164 28.07 8.84 -5.47
C ARG A 164 29.07 9.97 -5.80
N ARG A 165 28.61 11.04 -6.45
CA ARG A 165 29.36 12.29 -6.67
C ARG A 165 28.71 13.43 -5.90
#